data_AF-A0A946DST4-F1
#
_entry.id   AF-A0A946DST4-F1
#
_cell.length_a   1.000
_cell.length_b   1.000
_cell.length_c   1.000
_cell.angle_alpha   90.00
_cell.angle_beta   90.00
_cell.angle_gamma   90.00
#
_symmetry.space_group_name_H-M   'P 1'
#
loop_
_entity.id
_entity.type
_entity.pdbx_description
1 polymer ?
#
loop_
_entity_poly.entity_id
_entity_poly.type
_entity_poly.pdbx_seq_one_letter_code
_entity_poly.pdbx_strand_id
1 'polypeptide(L)'
;MILRTYQEDAIAAVYQHLRSRDDNPVVVIPTAGGKTPIIATICSDAVTKWQGRVLIVSHVKELLSQAVDKLKQVAPDLDVG
;
A
#
# COMPACT_ATOMS: atom_id res chain seq x y z
N MET A 1 -3.47 3.58 -13.15
CA MET A 1 -2.36 2.59 -13.25
C MET A 1 -2.98 1.21 -13.21
N ILE A 2 -2.56 0.28 -14.05
CA ILE A 2 -3.06 -1.11 -14.01
C ILE A 2 -2.08 -1.93 -13.16
N LEU A 3 -2.58 -2.64 -12.15
CA LEU A 3 -1.79 -3.54 -11.32
C LEU A 3 -1.54 -4.86 -12.08
N ARG A 4 -0.40 -5.50 -11.79
CA ARG A 4 -0.15 -6.87 -12.28
C ARG A 4 -0.91 -7.86 -11.40
N THR A 5 -1.28 -9.02 -11.95
CA THR A 5 -2.05 -10.05 -11.24
C THR A 5 -1.48 -10.37 -9.86
N TYR A 6 -0.16 -10.62 -9.75
CA TYR A 6 0.46 -10.91 -8.45
C TYR A 6 0.39 -9.74 -7.43
N GLN A 7 0.28 -8.49 -7.91
CA GLN A 7 0.12 -7.33 -7.03
C GLN A 7 -1.31 -7.26 -6.51
N GLU A 8 -2.29 -7.55 -7.37
CA GLU A 8 -3.70 -7.67 -6.98
C GLU A 8 -3.90 -8.82 -5.98
N ASP A 9 -3.30 -9.98 -6.25
CA ASP A 9 -3.31 -11.14 -5.37
C ASP A 9 -2.69 -10.82 -4.00
N ALA A 10 -1.56 -10.11 -3.99
CA ALA A 10 -0.91 -9.68 -2.74
C ALA A 10 -1.80 -8.75 -1.91
N ILE A 11 -2.50 -7.80 -2.56
CA ILE A 11 -3.44 -6.89 -1.90
C ILE A 11 -4.65 -7.66 -1.37
N ALA A 12 -5.22 -8.55 -2.18
CA ALA A 12 -6.35 -9.38 -1.78
C ALA A 12 -6.00 -10.27 -0.58
N ALA A 13 -4.79 -10.85 -0.56
CA ALA A 13 -4.30 -11.65 0.56
C ALA A 13 -4.16 -10.82 1.85
N VAL A 14 -3.66 -9.58 1.77
CA VAL A 14 -3.61 -8.65 2.91
C VAL A 14 -5.01 -8.40 3.45
N TYR A 15 -5.95 -8.03 2.58
CA TYR A 15 -7.32 -7.74 3.01
C TYR A 15 -8.04 -8.94 3.59
N GLN A 16 -7.81 -10.14 3.03
CA GLN A 16 -8.35 -11.36 3.60
C GLN A 16 -7.79 -11.62 4.98
N HIS A 17 -6.47 -11.50 5.16
CA HIS A 17 -5.81 -11.70 6.44
C HIS A 17 -6.35 -10.75 7.52
N LEU A 18 -6.44 -9.45 7.22
CA LEU A 18 -6.96 -8.44 8.14
C LEU A 18 -8.44 -8.65 8.53
N ARG A 19 -9.22 -9.39 7.72
CA ARG A 19 -10.62 -9.70 8.03
C ARG A 19 -10.81 -10.99 8.82
N SER A 20 -9.91 -11.95 8.66
CA SER A 20 -10.11 -13.30 9.18
C SER A 20 -9.15 -13.68 10.30
N ARG A 21 -8.20 -12.82 10.67
CA ARG A 21 -7.19 -13.09 11.69
C ARG A 21 -6.91 -11.86 12.56
N ASP A 22 -6.47 -12.11 13.78
CA ASP A 22 -6.10 -11.09 14.77
C ASP A 22 -4.59 -10.79 14.82
N ASP A 23 -3.79 -11.37 13.92
CA ASP A 23 -2.35 -11.10 13.78
C ASP A 23 -2.02 -10.23 12.56
N ASN A 24 -0.73 -9.90 12.40
CA ASN A 24 -0.27 -8.94 11.41
C ASN A 24 0.17 -9.62 10.10
N PRO A 25 -0.33 -9.20 8.92
CA PRO A 25 0.10 -9.76 7.64
C PRO A 25 1.52 -9.32 7.26
N VAL A 26 2.25 -10.21 6.58
CA VAL A 26 3.56 -9.91 5.97
C VAL A 26 3.49 -10.21 4.49
N VAL A 27 3.85 -9.22 3.65
CA VAL A 27 3.90 -9.37 2.19
C VAL A 27 5.35 -9.34 1.72
N VAL A 28 5.79 -10.40 1.05
CA VAL A 28 7.14 -10.50 0.48
C VAL A 28 7.10 -10.25 -1.02
N ILE A 29 7.69 -9.15 -1.45
CA ILE A 29 7.84 -8.81 -2.87
C ILE A 29 9.32 -8.56 -3.13
N PRO A 30 9.92 -9.14 -4.19
CA PRO A 30 11.34 -8.93 -4.50
C PRO A 30 11.65 -7.46 -4.83
N THR A 31 12.92 -7.09 -4.78
CA THR A 31 13.38 -5.78 -5.29
C THR A 31 12.98 -5.62 -6.75
N ALA A 32 12.61 -4.41 -7.15
CA ALA A 32 11.99 -4.11 -8.45
C ALA A 32 10.64 -4.83 -8.75
N GLY A 33 10.10 -5.64 -7.82
CA GLY A 33 8.80 -6.29 -7.97
C GLY A 33 7.59 -5.36 -7.84
N GLY A 34 7.80 -4.05 -7.64
CA GLY A 34 6.72 -3.08 -7.53
C GLY A 34 5.99 -3.14 -6.18
N LYS A 35 6.74 -3.00 -5.07
CA LYS A 35 6.19 -2.83 -3.72
C LYS A 35 5.35 -1.56 -3.57
N THR A 36 5.82 -0.46 -4.15
CA THR A 36 5.19 0.86 -3.96
C THR A 36 3.77 0.94 -4.52
N PRO A 37 3.43 0.40 -5.71
CA PRO A 37 2.04 0.31 -6.18
C PRO A 37 1.10 -0.46 -5.23
N ILE A 38 1.60 -1.53 -4.60
CA ILE A 38 0.83 -2.31 -3.61
C ILE A 38 0.53 -1.44 -2.38
N ILE A 39 1.56 -0.81 -1.80
CA ILE A 39 1.41 0.09 -0.65
C ILE A 39 0.45 1.24 -0.98
N ALA A 40 0.62 1.87 -2.15
CA ALA A 40 -0.20 3.00 -2.55
C ALA A 40 -1.69 2.63 -2.70
N THR A 41 -1.97 1.44 -3.24
CA THR A 41 -3.35 0.95 -3.38
C THR A 41 -3.97 0.67 -2.02
N ILE A 42 -3.25 0.03 -1.11
CA ILE A 42 -3.72 -0.23 0.26
C ILE A 42 -4.01 1.08 1.00
N CYS A 43 -3.14 2.09 0.85
CA CYS A 43 -3.36 3.41 1.46
C CYS A 43 -4.61 4.10 0.90
N SER A 44 -4.75 4.11 -0.43
CA SER A 44 -5.91 4.69 -1.10
C SER A 44 -7.21 4.03 -0.64
N ASP A 45 -7.25 2.69 -0.64
CA ASP A 45 -8.40 1.93 -0.20
C ASP A 45 -8.73 2.19 1.27
N ALA A 46 -7.72 2.25 2.14
CA ALA A 46 -7.92 2.52 3.56
C ALA A 46 -8.63 3.85 3.83
N VAL A 47 -8.20 4.91 3.16
CA VAL A 47 -8.80 6.24 3.34
C VAL A 47 -10.14 6.33 2.62
N THR A 48 -10.22 5.87 1.36
CA THR A 48 -11.41 6.12 0.52
C THR A 48 -12.55 5.14 0.76
N LYS A 49 -12.27 3.87 1.07
CA LYS A 49 -13.30 2.83 1.29
C LYS A 49 -13.68 2.69 2.75
N TRP A 50 -12.74 2.93 3.66
CA TRP A 50 -12.94 2.67 5.09
C TRP A 50 -12.78 3.91 5.98
N GLN A 51 -12.53 5.09 5.40
CA GLN A 51 -12.33 6.34 6.15
C GLN A 51 -11.23 6.19 7.23
N GLY A 52 -10.27 5.30 6.97
CA GLY A 52 -9.16 4.99 7.84
C GLY A 52 -8.01 5.97 7.69
N ARG A 53 -6.99 5.80 8.54
CA ARG A 53 -5.72 6.52 8.46
C ARG A 53 -4.59 5.52 8.32
N VAL A 54 -3.55 5.88 7.58
CA VAL A 54 -2.40 5.02 7.32
C VAL A 54 -1.11 5.74 7.68
N LEU A 55 -0.22 5.04 8.39
CA LEU A 55 1.13 5.51 8.70
C LEU A 55 2.14 4.61 7.99
N ILE A 56 2.96 5.19 7.11
CA ILE A 56 4.08 4.49 6.47
C ILE A 56 5.35 4.81 7.24
N VAL A 57 6.04 3.76 7.72
CA VAL A 57 7.28 3.89 8.49
C VAL A 57 8.44 3.25 7.74
N SER A 58 9.58 3.94 7.70
CA SER A 58 10.83 3.42 7.15
C SER A 58 12.01 4.07 7.86
N HIS A 59 13.14 3.36 7.92
CA HIS A 59 14.39 3.88 8.49
C HIS A 59 15.14 4.81 7.52
N VAL A 60 14.76 4.86 6.24
CA VAL A 60 15.39 5.70 5.21
C VAL A 60 14.39 6.71 4.68
N LYS A 61 14.70 8.01 4.83
CA LYS A 61 13.86 9.12 4.36
C LYS A 61 13.56 9.04 2.86
N GLU A 62 14.55 8.64 2.06
CA GLU A 62 14.38 8.52 0.60
C GLU A 62 13.26 7.55 0.21
N LEU A 63 13.14 6.42 0.93
CA LEU A 63 12.08 5.45 0.68
C LEU A 63 10.68 6.01 1.00
N LEU A 64 10.57 6.89 1.99
CA LEU A 64 9.33 7.60 2.29
C LEU A 64 8.99 8.59 1.19
N SER A 65 9.97 9.37 0.70
CA SER A 65 9.75 10.29 -0.43
C SER A 65 9.25 9.56 -1.67
N GLN A 66 9.86 8.42 -2.01
CA GLN A 66 9.43 7.58 -3.13
C GLN A 66 7.99 7.05 -2.95
N ALA A 67 7.61 6.70 -1.72
CA ALA A 67 6.24 6.26 -1.43
C ALA A 67 5.23 7.40 -1.60
N VAL A 68 5.54 8.59 -1.11
CA VAL A 68 4.72 9.80 -1.27
C VAL A 68 4.53 10.16 -2.73
N ASP A 69 5.60 10.18 -3.53
CA ASP A 69 5.52 10.49 -4.95
C ASP A 69 4.65 9.49 -5.71
N LYS A 70 4.70 8.21 -5.33
CA LYS A 70 3.85 7.19 -5.95
C LYS A 70 2.39 7.31 -5.50
N LEU A 71 2.14 7.62 -4.23
CA LEU A 71 0.80 7.87 -3.72
C LEU A 71 0.14 9.00 -4.50
N LYS A 72 0.83 10.12 -4.72
CA LYS A 72 0.33 11.25 -5.52
C LYS A 72 -0.04 10.86 -6.96
N GLN A 73 0.62 9.86 -7.54
CA GLN A 73 0.29 9.36 -8.87
C GLN A 73 -0.90 8.38 -8.89
N VAL A 74 -1.11 7.63 -7.82
CA VAL A 74 -2.12 6.55 -7.75
C VAL A 74 -3.42 7.04 -7.11
N ALA A 75 -3.31 7.95 -6.15
CA ALA A 75 -4.40 8.58 -5.40
C ALA A 75 -4.06 10.07 -5.20
N PRO A 76 -4.20 10.90 -6.26
CA PRO A 76 -3.84 12.32 -6.19
C PRO A 76 -4.67 13.11 -5.17
N ASP A 77 -5.87 12.63 -4.86
CA ASP A 77 -6.80 13.27 -3.93
C ASP A 77 -6.54 12.88 -2.46
N LEU A 78 -5.58 11.98 -2.21
CA LEU A 78 -5.21 11.59 -0.86
C LEU A 78 -4.39 12.71 -0.20
N ASP A 79 -4.84 13.17 0.96
CA ASP A 79 -4.04 14.05 1.79
C ASP A 79 -2.87 13.26 2.41
N VAL A 80 -1.65 13.78 2.24
CA VAL A 80 -0.41 13.14 2.71
C VAL A 80 0.42 14.19 3.43
N GLY A 81 0.47 14.08 4.76
CA GLY A 81 1.19 15.01 5.65
C GLY A 81 1.05 14.62 7.11
#